data_AF-A0A0C5XIC8-F1
#
_entry.id   AF-A0A0C5XIC8-F1
#
_cell.length_a   1.000
_cell.length_b   1.000
_cell.length_c   1.000
_cell.angle_alpha   90.00
_cell.angle_beta   90.00
_cell.angle_gamma   90.00
#
_symmetry.space_group_name_H-M   'P 1'
#
loop_
_entity.id
_entity.type
_entity.pdbx_description
1 polymer ?
#
loop_
_entity_poly.entity_id
_entity_poly.type
_entity_poly.pdbx_seq_one_letter_code
_entity_poly.pdbx_strand_id
1 'polypeptide(L)'
;MKRPLPDYQIGDVMPVPADADMNLAQILMRKRGIIERNASPRYRGAAGITARRIKAKMDEAARLRTEPFERAQTFLRRKGFVPVCAEEKQYRVGRRLFATKAEVMAFARSKGWKNEHR
;
A
#
# COMPACT_ATOMS: atom_id res chain seq x y z
N MET A 1 25.49 6.30 3.78
CA MET A 1 24.87 7.18 4.79
C MET A 1 23.35 7.03 4.70
N LYS A 2 22.65 6.73 5.80
CA LYS A 2 21.17 6.64 5.80
C LYS A 2 20.61 8.07 5.80
N ARG A 3 19.76 8.41 4.81
CA ARG A 3 19.03 9.69 4.83
C ARG A 3 18.13 9.72 6.08
N PRO A 4 18.13 10.80 6.87
CA PRO A 4 17.23 10.92 8.00
C PRO A 4 15.79 10.82 7.50
N LEU A 5 14.96 10.09 8.26
CA LEU A 5 13.51 10.11 8.04
C LEU A 5 13.03 11.52 8.35
N PRO A 6 12.25 12.12 7.45
CA PRO A 6 11.82 13.48 7.69
C PRO A 6 10.72 13.58 8.73
N ASP A 7 10.79 14.64 9.53
CA ASP A 7 9.94 14.93 10.69
C ASP A 7 8.73 15.79 10.29
N TYR A 8 8.00 15.39 9.25
CA TYR A 8 6.87 16.18 8.74
C TYR A 8 5.56 15.77 9.42
N GLN A 9 4.76 16.75 9.84
CA GLN A 9 3.41 16.57 10.37
C GLN A 9 2.36 16.88 9.29
N ILE A 10 1.15 16.35 9.50
CA ILE A 10 0.00 16.64 8.64
C ILE A 10 -0.29 18.15 8.74
N GLY A 11 -0.11 18.89 7.64
CA GLY A 11 -0.26 20.35 7.58
C GLY A 11 1.00 21.07 7.12
N ASP A 12 2.16 20.41 7.15
CA ASP A 12 3.41 20.99 6.69
C ASP A 12 3.42 21.18 5.17
N VAL A 13 3.77 22.39 4.74
CA VAL A 13 3.97 22.71 3.33
C VAL A 13 5.34 22.22 2.91
N MET A 14 5.35 21.13 2.14
CA MET A 14 6.56 20.56 1.59
C MET A 14 6.98 21.27 0.30
N PRO A 15 8.24 21.71 0.17
CA PRO A 15 8.74 22.22 -1.09
C PRO A 15 8.76 21.11 -2.13
N VAL A 16 8.33 21.43 -3.34
CA VAL A 16 8.40 20.51 -4.47
C VAL A 16 9.88 20.30 -4.84
N PRO A 17 10.33 19.04 -5.03
CA PRO A 17 11.69 18.76 -5.49
C PRO A 17 11.99 19.43 -6.83
N ALA A 18 13.22 19.94 -7.01
CA ALA A 18 13.62 20.66 -8.22
C ALA A 18 13.59 19.79 -9.50
N ASP A 19 13.65 18.47 -9.35
CA ASP A 19 13.59 17.46 -10.41
C ASP A 19 12.18 16.91 -10.64
N ALA A 20 11.17 17.41 -9.91
CA ALA A 20 9.80 16.93 -10.05
C ALA A 20 9.17 17.42 -11.37
N ASP A 21 8.65 16.47 -12.17
CA ASP A 21 7.85 16.80 -13.34
C ASP A 21 6.46 17.33 -12.93
N MET A 22 6.35 18.66 -12.91
CA MET A 22 5.13 19.35 -12.54
C MET A 22 3.97 19.12 -13.52
N ASN A 23 4.27 18.88 -14.79
CA ASN A 23 3.24 18.58 -15.79
C ASN A 23 2.62 17.20 -15.51
N LEU A 24 3.47 16.21 -15.23
CA LEU A 24 3.01 14.88 -14.84
C LEU A 24 2.17 14.94 -13.55
N ALA A 25 2.63 15.70 -12.54
CA ALA A 25 1.91 15.87 -11.29
C ALA A 25 0.50 16.46 -11.52
N GLN A 26 0.38 17.52 -12.32
CA GLN A 26 -0.91 18.11 -12.67
C GLN A 26 -1.82 17.15 -13.45
N ILE A 27 -1.27 16.38 -14.39
CA ILE A 27 -2.02 15.37 -15.15
C ILE A 27 -2.58 14.30 -14.20
N LEU A 28 -1.76 13.82 -13.26
CA LEU A 28 -2.16 12.80 -12.30
C LEU A 28 -3.23 13.33 -11.33
N MET A 29 -3.08 14.56 -10.83
CA MET A 29 -4.09 15.23 -10.02
C MET A 29 -5.43 15.38 -10.77
N ARG A 30 -5.38 15.83 -12.02
CA ARG A 30 -6.59 15.98 -12.86
C ARG A 30 -7.27 14.63 -13.11
N LYS A 31 -6.50 13.58 -13.42
CA LYS A 31 -7.02 12.21 -13.59
C LYS A 31 -7.71 11.72 -12.32
N ARG A 32 -7.11 11.95 -11.15
CA ARG A 32 -7.69 11.58 -9.86
C ARG A 32 -9.02 12.28 -9.61
N GLY A 33 -9.09 13.60 -9.82
CA GLY A 33 -10.33 14.36 -9.66
C GLY A 33 -11.44 13.97 -10.66
N ILE A 34 -11.09 13.49 -11.86
CA ILE A 34 -12.08 12.95 -12.81
C ILE A 34 -12.61 11.60 -12.32
N ILE A 35 -11.74 10.70 -11.85
CA ILE A 35 -12.14 9.39 -11.32
C ILE A 35 -13.06 9.57 -10.11
N GLU A 36 -12.72 10.46 -9.17
CA GLU A 36 -13.52 10.71 -7.97
C GLU A 36 -14.92 11.25 -8.31
N ARG A 37 -15.02 12.22 -9.24
CA ARG A 37 -16.31 12.75 -9.69
C ARG A 37 -17.16 11.72 -10.43
N ASN A 38 -16.53 10.91 -11.27
CA ASN A 38 -17.23 9.92 -12.09
C ASN A 38 -17.56 8.62 -11.34
N ALA A 39 -16.96 8.38 -10.17
CA ALA A 39 -17.26 7.23 -9.33
C ALA A 39 -18.64 7.31 -8.62
N SER A 40 -19.45 8.33 -8.92
CA SER A 40 -20.81 8.46 -8.39
C SER A 40 -21.69 7.25 -8.72
N PRO A 41 -22.49 6.73 -7.76
CA PRO A 41 -23.44 5.64 -8.01
C PRO A 41 -24.49 5.99 -9.07
N ARG A 42 -24.78 7.28 -9.27
CA ARG A 42 -25.79 7.77 -10.22
C ARG A 42 -25.36 7.61 -11.69
N TYR A 43 -24.05 7.49 -11.97
CA TYR A 43 -23.54 7.36 -13.33
C TYR A 43 -23.50 5.88 -13.76
N ARG A 44 -24.36 5.50 -14.72
CA ARG A 44 -24.52 4.11 -15.19
C ARG A 44 -23.71 3.76 -16.44
N GLY A 45 -23.07 4.74 -17.10
CA GLY A 45 -22.25 4.52 -18.29
C GLY A 45 -20.93 3.78 -18.00
N ALA A 46 -20.31 3.22 -19.05
CA ALA A 46 -19.05 2.46 -18.95
C ALA A 46 -17.93 3.23 -18.22
N ALA A 47 -17.82 4.54 -18.45
CA ALA A 47 -16.86 5.41 -17.75
C ALA A 47 -17.08 5.43 -16.23
N GLY A 48 -18.32 5.42 -15.74
CA GLY A 48 -18.63 5.40 -14.31
C GLY A 48 -18.38 4.04 -13.68
N ILE A 49 -18.69 2.95 -14.40
CA ILE A 49 -18.37 1.58 -13.95
C ILE A 49 -16.85 1.41 -13.79
N THR A 50 -16.08 1.85 -14.78
CA THR A 50 -14.60 1.81 -14.75
C THR A 50 -14.04 2.68 -13.63
N ALA A 51 -14.54 3.91 -13.45
CA ALA A 51 -14.11 4.79 -12.37
C ALA A 51 -14.37 4.18 -10.98
N ARG A 52 -15.53 3.54 -10.76
CA ARG A 52 -15.82 2.83 -9.51
C ARG A 52 -14.88 1.64 -9.26
N ARG A 53 -14.58 0.85 -10.30
CA ARG A 53 -13.60 -0.26 -10.18
C ARG A 53 -12.20 0.23 -9.84
N ILE A 54 -11.75 1.32 -10.47
CA ILE A 54 -10.45 1.93 -10.17
C ILE A 54 -10.43 2.43 -8.73
N LYS A 55 -11.47 3.16 -8.30
CA LYS A 55 -11.59 3.65 -6.93
C LYS A 55 -11.60 2.51 -5.91
N ALA A 56 -12.38 1.46 -6.16
CA ALA A 56 -12.42 0.28 -5.30
C ALA A 56 -11.03 -0.37 -5.14
N LYS A 57 -10.26 -0.52 -6.23
CA LYS A 57 -8.88 -1.02 -6.16
C LYS A 57 -7.93 -0.08 -5.41
N MET A 58 -8.11 1.23 -5.55
CA MET A 58 -7.32 2.23 -4.80
C MET A 58 -7.63 2.17 -3.31
N ASP A 59 -8.91 2.07 -2.95
CA ASP A 59 -9.38 1.95 -1.56
C ASP A 59 -8.95 0.61 -0.95
N GLU A 60 -8.99 -0.48 -1.72
CA GLU A 60 -8.46 -1.78 -1.34
C GLU A 60 -6.94 -1.73 -1.13
N ALA A 61 -6.18 -1.12 -2.04
CA ALA A 61 -4.73 -0.92 -1.86
C ALA A 61 -4.41 -0.05 -0.63
N ALA A 62 -5.25 0.95 -0.32
CA ALA A 62 -5.13 1.74 0.89
C ALA A 62 -5.43 0.90 2.15
N ARG A 63 -6.49 0.08 2.12
CA ARG A 63 -6.83 -0.85 3.21
C ARG A 63 -5.74 -1.90 3.44
N LEU A 64 -5.22 -2.51 2.38
CA LEU A 64 -4.12 -3.48 2.44
C LEU A 64 -2.83 -2.83 2.98
N ARG A 65 -2.59 -1.55 2.70
CA ARG A 65 -1.47 -0.81 3.33
C ARG A 65 -1.66 -0.59 4.82
N THR A 66 -2.91 -0.53 5.31
CA THR A 66 -3.23 -0.38 6.73
C THR A 66 -3.33 -1.70 7.49
N GLU A 67 -3.58 -2.82 6.82
CA GLU A 67 -3.66 -4.12 7.48
C GLU A 67 -2.29 -4.57 8.02
N PRO A 68 -2.17 -4.89 9.33
CA PRO A 68 -0.90 -5.30 9.93
C PRO A 68 -0.28 -6.53 9.25
N PHE A 69 -1.10 -7.50 8.85
CA PHE A 69 -0.64 -8.73 8.24
C PHE A 69 0.01 -8.49 6.86
N GLU A 70 -0.62 -7.70 6.01
CA GLU A 70 -0.11 -7.31 4.68
C GLU A 70 1.17 -6.48 4.79
N ARG A 71 1.25 -5.60 5.79
CA ARG A 71 2.50 -4.88 6.12
C ARG A 71 3.61 -5.84 6.51
N ALA A 72 3.30 -6.88 7.31
CA ALA A 72 4.26 -7.90 7.69
C ALA A 72 4.76 -8.70 6.48
N GLN A 73 3.85 -9.11 5.59
CA GLN A 73 4.20 -9.83 4.36
C GLN A 73 5.08 -8.96 3.44
N THR A 74 4.72 -7.69 3.27
CA THR A 74 5.51 -6.74 2.48
C THR A 74 6.91 -6.55 3.07
N PHE A 75 7.03 -6.45 4.40
CA PHE A 75 8.31 -6.39 5.09
C PHE A 75 9.16 -7.65 4.82
N LEU A 76 8.57 -8.84 4.95
CA LEU A 76 9.26 -10.11 4.71
C LEU A 76 9.77 -10.22 3.26
N ARG A 77 8.96 -9.82 2.28
CA ARG A 77 9.37 -9.76 0.87
C ARG A 77 10.56 -8.82 0.67
N ARG A 78 10.52 -7.62 1.25
CA ARG A 78 11.63 -6.64 1.19
C ARG A 78 12.90 -7.14 1.88
N LYS A 79 12.77 -8.01 2.88
CA LYS A 79 13.88 -8.68 3.58
C LYS A 79 14.51 -9.82 2.76
N GLY A 80 13.94 -10.18 1.60
CA GLY A 80 14.43 -11.24 0.72
C GLY A 80 13.75 -12.60 0.91
N PHE A 81 12.70 -12.70 1.73
CA PHE A 81 11.90 -13.92 1.80
C PHE A 81 10.92 -13.93 0.62
N VAL A 82 11.19 -14.75 -0.40
CA VAL A 82 10.33 -14.94 -1.56
C VAL A 82 10.23 -16.45 -1.85
N PRO A 83 9.03 -17.02 -2.03
CA PRO A 83 7.71 -16.38 -2.07
C PRO A 83 7.14 -16.09 -0.67
N VAL A 84 6.25 -15.09 -0.55
CA VAL A 84 5.43 -14.86 0.64
C VAL A 84 3.97 -14.88 0.23
N CYS A 85 3.28 -15.99 0.44
CA CYS A 85 1.92 -16.20 -0.04
C CYS A 85 1.10 -17.07 0.93
N ALA A 86 -0.23 -16.92 0.87
CA ALA A 86 -1.16 -17.83 1.50
C ALA A 86 -1.38 -19.05 0.59
N GLU A 87 -1.30 -20.24 1.16
CA GLU A 87 -1.71 -21.52 0.57
C GLU A 87 -2.96 -22.01 1.33
N GLU A 88 -3.70 -22.97 0.78
CA GLU A 88 -5.07 -23.32 1.25
C GLU A 88 -5.24 -23.51 2.77
N LYS A 89 -4.20 -24.01 3.47
CA LYS A 89 -4.22 -24.21 4.93
C LYS A 89 -3.02 -23.61 5.65
N GLN A 90 -2.13 -22.91 4.94
CA GLN A 90 -0.80 -22.55 5.42
C GLN A 90 -0.33 -21.23 4.83
N TYR A 91 0.74 -20.67 5.37
CA TYR A 91 1.41 -19.49 4.85
C TYR A 91 2.85 -19.81 4.56
N ARG A 92 3.26 -19.60 3.31
CA ARG A 92 4.63 -19.83 2.87
C ARG A 92 5.41 -18.52 2.93
N VAL A 93 6.61 -18.58 3.51
CA VAL A 93 7.56 -17.46 3.60
C VAL A 93 8.96 -18.00 3.26
N GLY A 94 9.36 -17.83 2.00
CA GLY A 94 10.55 -18.44 1.43
C GLY A 94 10.47 -19.97 1.48
N ARG A 95 11.36 -20.58 2.26
CA ARG A 95 11.42 -22.04 2.50
C ARG A 95 10.60 -22.48 3.73
N ARG A 96 10.02 -21.55 4.49
CA ARG A 96 9.29 -21.86 5.73
C ARG A 96 7.79 -21.89 5.48
N LEU A 97 7.10 -22.74 6.22
CA LEU A 97 5.64 -22.86 6.25
C LEU A 97 5.16 -22.50 7.67
N PHE A 98 4.04 -21.80 7.73
CA PHE A 98 3.40 -21.36 8.97
C PHE A 98 1.92 -21.73 8.92
N ALA A 99 1.34 -22.22 10.02
CA ALA A 99 -0.06 -22.63 10.05
C ALA A 99 -1.00 -21.42 10.15
N THR A 100 -0.56 -20.36 10.83
CA THR A 100 -1.43 -19.23 11.18
C THR A 100 -0.84 -17.88 10.78
N LYS A 101 -1.72 -16.88 10.58
CA LYS A 101 -1.29 -15.48 10.37
C LYS A 101 -0.47 -14.95 11.54
N ALA A 102 -0.80 -15.38 12.76
CA ALA A 102 -0.10 -14.98 13.99
C ALA A 102 1.36 -15.42 13.99
N GLU A 103 1.66 -16.64 13.53
CA GLU A 103 3.02 -17.15 13.39
C GLU A 103 3.83 -16.36 12.36
N VAL A 104 3.24 -16.02 11.22
CA VAL A 104 3.90 -15.19 10.20
C VAL A 104 4.24 -13.81 10.78
N MET A 105 3.33 -13.20 11.54
CA MET A 105 3.58 -11.91 12.20
C MET A 105 4.63 -12.03 13.31
N ALA A 106 4.63 -13.12 14.09
CA ALA A 106 5.68 -13.40 15.08
C ALA A 106 7.05 -13.58 14.39
N PHE A 107 7.08 -14.26 13.25
CA PHE A 107 8.28 -14.40 12.44
C PHE A 107 8.77 -13.05 11.92
N ALA A 108 7.88 -12.21 11.39
CA ALA A 108 8.23 -10.85 10.96
C ALA A 108 8.81 -10.04 12.13
N ARG A 109 8.19 -10.09 13.32
CA ARG A 109 8.72 -9.46 14.55
C ARG A 109 10.11 -9.97 14.92
N SER A 110 10.35 -11.28 14.86
CA SER A 110 11.67 -11.88 15.09
C SER A 110 12.75 -11.38 14.13
N LYS A 111 12.34 -10.91 12.93
CA LYS A 111 13.24 -10.34 11.90
C LYS A 111 13.39 -8.83 11.98
N GLY A 112 12.85 -8.20 13.02
CA GLY A 112 12.96 -6.78 13.28
C GLY A 112 11.79 -5.95 12.76
N TRP A 113 10.67 -6.57 12.38
CA TRP A 113 9.46 -5.83 12.06
C TRP A 113 8.86 -5.23 13.34
N LYS A 114 8.91 -3.90 13.45
CA LYS A 114 8.23 -3.15 14.51
C LYS A 114 6.86 -2.74 14.00
N ASN A 115 5.81 -3.23 14.64
CA ASN A 115 4.42 -2.92 14.28
C ASN A 115 3.99 -1.55 14.85
N GLU A 116 4.92 -0.60 14.95
CA GLU A 116 4.66 0.71 15.56
C GLU A 116 4.05 1.65 14.53
N HIS A 117 2.80 2.00 14.79
CA HIS A 117 2.30 3.34 14.52
C HIS A 117 3.08 4.30 15.42
N ARG A 118 4.04 5.02 14.83
CA ARG A 118 4.56 6.24 15.41
C ARG A 118 4.48 7.31 14.33
#